data_AF-A6J0R1-F1
#
_entry.id   AF-A6J0R1-F1
#
_cell.length_a   1.000
_cell.length_b   1.000
_cell.length_c   1.000
_cell.angle_alpha   90.00
_cell.angle_beta   90.00
_cell.angle_gamma   90.00
#
_symmetry.space_group_name_H-M   'P 1'
#
loop_
_entity.id
_entity.type
_entity.pdbx_description
1 polymer ?
#
loop_
_entity_poly.entity_id
_entity_poly.type
_entity_poly.pdbx_seq_one_letter_code
_entity_poly.pdbx_strand_id
1 'polypeptide(L)'
;MSELSSNGVHIYQFLADDEATAQVNSSGLLPFAVVGSMEEVKVGKRMVKGRHYPWGVLQVENENHCDFVKLRDLLLCTHMEDLKDQTHTQHYECYRSSRLQKLGFSDKGPNNKPVSFQEMYEAKRQEFHDQCQREEEELKQTFMQRVKEKELTFKDAEKEA
;
A
#
# COMPACT_ATOMS: atom_id res chain seq x y z
N MET A 1 22.01 -13.00 3.66
CA MET A 1 22.10 -11.63 4.22
C MET A 1 23.12 -10.76 3.48
N SER A 2 24.32 -11.25 3.14
CA SER A 2 25.34 -10.48 2.40
C SER A 2 24.83 -9.89 1.08
N GLU A 3 24.09 -10.66 0.27
CA GLU A 3 23.54 -10.18 -1.01
C GLU A 3 22.52 -9.05 -0.81
N LEU A 4 21.61 -9.18 0.16
CA LEU A 4 20.61 -8.17 0.47
C LEU A 4 21.28 -6.84 0.85
N SER A 5 22.28 -6.90 1.74
CA SER A 5 23.06 -5.74 2.15
C SER A 5 23.82 -5.12 0.97
N SER A 6 24.45 -5.93 0.12
CA SER A 6 25.20 -5.43 -1.05
C SER A 6 24.33 -4.71 -2.07
N ASN A 7 23.03 -5.03 -2.11
CA ASN A 7 22.06 -4.41 -3.01
C ASN A 7 21.25 -3.29 -2.33
N GLY A 8 21.56 -2.93 -1.09
CA GLY A 8 20.81 -1.91 -0.35
C GLY A 8 19.36 -2.29 -0.04
N VAL A 9 19.04 -3.59 -0.02
CA VAL A 9 17.70 -4.10 0.31
C VAL A 9 17.55 -4.13 1.83
N HIS A 10 16.73 -3.23 2.35
CA HIS A 10 16.41 -3.14 3.76
C HIS A 10 15.21 -4.05 4.05
N ILE A 11 15.42 -5.04 4.90
CA ILE A 11 14.35 -5.91 5.40
C ILE A 11 13.92 -5.46 6.79
N TYR A 12 12.70 -5.81 7.17
CA TYR A 12 12.20 -5.56 8.52
C TYR A 12 13.15 -6.18 9.55
N GLN A 13 13.56 -5.38 10.52
CA GLN A 13 14.46 -5.77 11.58
C GLN A 13 13.68 -5.80 12.89
N PHE A 14 13.73 -6.94 13.56
CA PHE A 14 13.05 -7.13 14.84
C PHE A 14 13.75 -6.29 15.91
N LEU A 15 13.02 -5.35 16.52
CA LEU A 15 13.49 -4.59 17.67
C LEU A 15 13.31 -5.46 18.92
N ALA A 16 14.40 -5.69 19.66
CA ALA A 16 14.33 -6.36 20.96
C ALA A 16 14.08 -5.31 22.03
N ASP A 17 12.81 -5.11 22.41
CA ASP A 17 12.45 -4.21 23.51
C ASP A 17 12.66 -4.85 24.89
N ASP A 18 12.71 -6.19 25.00
CA ASP A 18 12.88 -6.93 26.25
C ASP A 18 13.85 -8.13 26.11
N GLU A 19 14.46 -8.57 27.21
CA GLU A 19 15.38 -9.72 27.27
C GLU A 19 14.73 -11.04 26.80
N ALA A 20 13.40 -11.17 26.96
CA ALA A 20 12.62 -12.31 26.47
C ALA A 20 12.39 -12.30 24.95
N THR A 21 12.27 -11.11 24.33
CA THR A 21 12.14 -10.99 22.86
C THR A 21 13.50 -11.00 22.18
N ALA A 22 14.59 -10.64 22.88
CA ALA A 22 15.95 -10.74 22.39
C ALA A 22 16.36 -12.18 21.96
N GLN A 23 15.82 -13.19 22.63
CA GLN A 23 16.12 -14.60 22.34
C GLN A 23 15.47 -15.08 21.02
N VAL A 24 14.30 -14.52 20.67
CA VAL A 24 13.62 -14.73 19.37
C VAL A 24 14.19 -13.79 18.30
N ASN A 25 14.64 -12.59 18.69
CA ASN A 25 15.16 -11.55 17.80
C ASN A 25 16.64 -11.74 17.45
N SER A 26 17.16 -12.96 17.58
CA SER A 26 18.44 -13.30 17.00
C SER A 26 18.31 -13.18 15.47
N SER A 27 18.94 -12.14 14.92
CA SER A 27 19.14 -11.82 13.51
C SER A 27 19.70 -12.96 12.65
N GLY A 28 19.89 -14.16 13.22
CA GLY A 28 20.18 -15.41 12.53
C GLY A 28 18.96 -16.21 12.08
N LEU A 29 17.73 -15.82 12.43
CA LEU A 29 16.51 -16.53 11.98
C LEU A 29 16.03 -16.13 10.57
N LEU A 30 16.52 -15.02 10.03
CA LEU A 30 16.19 -14.60 8.67
C LEU A 30 17.23 -15.10 7.66
N PRO A 31 16.81 -15.65 6.52
CA PRO A 31 15.42 -15.89 6.11
C PRO A 31 14.81 -17.15 6.74
N PHE A 32 13.51 -17.12 7.06
CA PHE A 32 12.79 -18.29 7.58
C PHE A 32 12.69 -19.40 6.53
N ALA A 33 13.10 -20.62 6.87
CA ALA A 33 12.92 -21.80 6.04
C ALA A 33 11.55 -22.43 6.33
N VAL A 34 10.50 -22.01 5.60
CA VAL A 34 9.11 -22.42 5.87
C VAL A 34 8.58 -23.49 4.92
N VAL A 35 7.69 -24.33 5.44
CA VAL A 35 6.90 -25.28 4.65
C VAL A 35 5.43 -25.09 4.98
N GLY A 36 4.59 -24.92 3.95
CA GLY A 36 3.14 -24.86 4.09
C GLY A 36 2.46 -26.19 3.75
N SER A 37 1.39 -26.52 4.48
CA SER A 37 0.45 -27.59 4.14
C SER A 37 -0.95 -27.26 4.66
N MET A 38 -1.98 -27.57 3.86
CA MET A 38 -3.38 -27.59 4.30
C MET A 38 -3.85 -29.00 4.68
N GLU A 39 -3.08 -30.02 4.32
CA GLU A 39 -3.41 -31.42 4.58
C GLU A 39 -3.00 -31.82 6.00
N GLU A 40 -3.84 -32.65 6.63
CA GLU A 40 -3.53 -33.28 7.91
C GLU A 40 -3.06 -34.70 7.70
N VAL A 41 -1.92 -35.01 8.31
CA VAL A 41 -1.28 -36.33 8.26
C VAL A 41 -1.28 -36.93 9.65
N LYS A 42 -1.56 -38.23 9.74
CA LYS A 42 -1.54 -38.96 11.01
C LYS A 42 -0.09 -39.30 11.38
N VAL A 43 0.41 -38.69 12.46
CA VAL A 43 1.73 -39.00 13.02
C VAL A 43 1.53 -39.58 14.43
N GLY A 44 1.76 -40.90 14.55
CA GLY A 44 1.45 -41.63 15.79
C GLY A 44 -0.05 -41.59 16.11
N LYS A 45 -0.40 -40.92 17.22
CA LYS A 45 -1.80 -40.77 17.68
C LYS A 45 -2.42 -39.41 17.39
N ARG A 46 -1.69 -38.48 16.78
CA ARG A 46 -2.17 -37.11 16.52
C ARG A 46 -2.30 -36.87 15.01
N MET A 47 -3.31 -36.09 14.63
CA MET A 47 -3.39 -35.48 13.31
C MET A 47 -2.64 -34.15 13.38
N VAL A 48 -1.71 -33.94 12.46
CA VAL A 48 -0.90 -32.72 12.40
C VAL A 48 -0.87 -32.22 10.97
N LYS A 49 -0.76 -30.91 10.77
CA LYS A 49 -0.57 -30.35 9.42
C LYS A 49 0.81 -30.76 8.90
N GLY A 50 0.83 -31.34 7.71
CA GLY A 50 2.06 -31.91 7.18
C GLY A 50 1.98 -32.34 5.73
N ARG A 51 3.13 -32.70 5.16
CA ARG A 51 3.23 -33.24 3.80
C ARG A 51 3.71 -34.68 3.87
N HIS A 52 2.96 -35.58 3.25
CA HIS A 52 3.30 -37.00 3.21
C HIS A 52 4.05 -37.32 1.91
N TYR A 53 5.24 -37.89 2.03
CA TYR A 53 6.04 -38.38 0.90
C TYR A 53 6.35 -39.88 1.08
N PRO A 54 6.68 -40.60 0.01
CA PRO A 54 7.09 -42.01 0.11
C PRO A 54 8.28 -42.25 1.04
N TRP A 55 9.16 -41.26 1.20
CA TRP A 55 10.35 -41.32 2.07
C TRP A 55 10.14 -40.74 3.46
N GLY A 56 8.97 -40.21 3.79
CA GLY A 56 8.70 -39.69 5.13
C GLY A 56 7.63 -38.62 5.21
N VAL A 57 7.38 -38.16 6.43
CA VAL A 57 6.34 -37.18 6.73
C VAL A 57 6.96 -35.91 7.29
N LEU A 58 6.75 -34.80 6.59
CA LEU A 58 7.17 -33.49 7.04
C LEU A 58 6.04 -32.84 7.83
N GLN A 59 6.25 -32.66 9.12
CA GLN A 59 5.33 -31.96 10.03
C GLN A 59 5.61 -30.45 9.99
N VAL A 60 4.60 -29.62 9.72
CA VAL A 60 4.74 -28.16 9.57
C VAL A 60 5.03 -27.49 10.93
N GLU A 61 4.40 -27.93 12.01
CA GLU A 61 4.57 -27.33 13.34
C GLU A 61 5.77 -27.90 14.12
N ASN A 62 6.63 -28.68 13.47
CA ASN A 62 7.84 -29.22 14.09
C ASN A 62 9.05 -28.32 13.76
N GLU A 63 9.63 -27.69 14.78
CA GLU A 63 10.76 -26.76 14.65
C GLU A 63 12.04 -27.42 14.09
N ASN A 64 12.17 -28.75 14.19
CA ASN A 64 13.29 -29.47 13.57
C ASN A 64 13.13 -29.63 12.05
N HIS A 65 11.94 -29.41 11.50
CA HIS A 65 11.66 -29.55 10.07
C HIS A 65 11.61 -28.22 9.33
N CYS A 66 11.04 -27.18 9.95
CA CYS A 66 10.93 -25.86 9.34
C CYS A 66 10.69 -24.77 10.39
N ASP A 67 10.90 -23.52 10.01
CA ASP A 67 10.76 -22.35 10.89
C ASP A 67 9.33 -21.80 10.96
N PHE A 68 8.31 -22.58 10.58
CA PHE A 68 6.92 -22.11 10.53
C PHE A 68 6.42 -21.61 11.90
N VAL A 69 6.75 -22.32 12.98
CA VAL A 69 6.36 -21.92 14.35
C VAL A 69 6.93 -20.55 14.69
N LYS A 70 8.21 -20.34 14.42
CA LYS A 70 8.90 -19.06 14.64
C LYS A 70 8.27 -17.93 13.81
N LEU A 71 7.99 -18.17 12.53
CA LEU A 71 7.33 -17.18 11.67
C LEU A 71 5.92 -16.83 12.20
N ARG A 72 5.13 -17.83 12.58
CA ARG A 72 3.76 -17.64 13.08
C ARG A 72 3.76 -16.82 14.36
N ASP A 73 4.58 -17.21 15.34
CA ASP A 73 4.62 -16.56 16.65
C ASP A 73 5.18 -15.13 16.53
N LEU A 74 6.07 -14.91 15.57
CA LEU A 74 6.54 -13.57 15.23
C LEU A 74 5.41 -12.69 14.70
N LEU A 75 4.72 -13.14 13.65
CA LEU A 75 3.70 -12.34 12.97
C LEU A 75 2.45 -12.12 13.82
N LEU A 76 2.06 -13.12 14.61
CA LEU A 76 0.75 -13.12 15.27
C LEU A 76 0.81 -12.83 16.77
N CYS A 77 1.92 -13.14 17.45
CA CYS A 77 1.97 -13.05 18.91
C CYS A 77 2.82 -11.89 19.42
N THR A 78 3.91 -11.54 18.72
CA THR A 78 4.94 -10.64 19.30
C THR A 78 5.11 -9.32 18.53
N HIS A 79 5.13 -9.33 17.19
CA HIS A 79 5.53 -8.17 16.41
C HIS A 79 4.40 -7.54 15.58
N MET A 80 3.14 -7.98 15.75
CA MET A 80 2.02 -7.46 14.95
C MET A 80 1.83 -5.95 15.10
N GLU A 81 1.90 -5.43 16.32
CA GLU A 81 1.71 -4.01 16.57
C GLU A 81 2.89 -3.19 16.04
N ASP A 82 4.13 -3.63 16.25
CA ASP A 82 5.31 -2.95 15.68
C ASP A 82 5.28 -2.93 14.13
N LEU A 83 4.86 -4.02 13.49
CA LEU A 83 4.67 -4.07 12.04
C LEU A 83 3.63 -3.03 11.57
N LYS A 84 2.52 -2.88 12.31
CA LYS A 84 1.50 -1.86 12.01
C LYS A 84 2.06 -0.45 12.20
N ASP A 85 2.80 -0.22 13.27
CA ASP A 85 3.37 1.08 13.61
C ASP A 85 4.44 1.51 12.62
N GLN A 86 5.37 0.63 12.23
CA GLN A 86 6.34 0.93 11.17
C GLN A 86 5.65 1.19 9.82
N THR A 87 4.61 0.42 9.50
CA THR A 87 3.82 0.63 8.29
C THR A 87 3.18 2.02 8.30
N HIS A 88 2.62 2.46 9.42
CA HIS A 88 1.98 3.76 9.53
C HIS A 88 3.00 4.91 9.53
N THR A 89 4.00 4.84 10.41
CA THR A 89 4.93 5.95 10.68
C THR A 89 6.01 6.13 9.61
N GLN A 90 6.39 5.06 8.92
CA GLN A 90 7.43 5.12 7.89
C GLN A 90 6.84 4.94 6.49
N HIS A 91 6.27 3.77 6.19
CA HIS A 91 5.89 3.44 4.81
C HIS A 91 4.72 4.31 4.32
N TYR A 92 3.68 4.45 5.13
CA TYR A 92 2.54 5.29 4.81
C TYR A 92 2.93 6.77 4.79
N GLU A 93 3.64 7.29 5.79
CA GLU A 93 4.05 8.71 5.77
C GLU A 93 4.97 9.05 4.59
N CYS A 94 5.93 8.19 4.22
CA CYS A 94 6.73 8.40 3.01
C CYS A 94 5.86 8.50 1.75
N TYR A 95 4.88 7.60 1.61
CA TYR A 95 3.92 7.66 0.51
C TYR A 95 3.07 8.94 0.60
N ARG A 96 2.59 9.28 1.80
CA ARG A 96 1.71 10.42 2.07
C ARG A 96 2.39 11.74 1.70
N SER A 97 3.62 11.96 2.14
CA SER A 97 4.43 13.13 1.79
C SER A 97 4.66 13.22 0.28
N SER A 98 5.03 12.11 -0.38
CA SER A 98 5.22 12.11 -1.84
C SER A 98 3.92 12.41 -2.60
N ARG A 99 2.79 11.86 -2.12
CA ARG A 99 1.48 12.08 -2.73
C ARG A 99 1.01 13.53 -2.56
N LEU A 100 1.19 14.09 -1.37
CA LEU A 100 0.89 15.49 -1.10
C LEU A 100 1.68 16.43 -2.01
N GLN A 101 3.00 16.21 -2.16
CA GLN A 101 3.83 16.99 -3.07
C GLN A 101 3.31 16.95 -4.51
N LYS A 102 2.91 15.78 -5.01
CA LYS A 102 2.34 15.62 -6.36
C LYS A 102 1.00 16.34 -6.52
N LEU A 103 0.23 16.49 -5.45
CA LEU A 103 -1.03 17.25 -5.43
C LEU A 103 -0.79 18.76 -5.29
N GLY A 104 0.47 19.20 -5.23
CA GLY A 104 0.84 20.60 -5.07
C GLY A 104 0.83 21.07 -3.61
N PHE A 105 0.75 20.15 -2.65
CA PHE A 105 0.93 20.48 -1.24
C PHE A 105 2.42 20.59 -0.92
N SER A 106 2.85 21.79 -0.53
CA SER A 106 4.24 22.10 -0.16
C SER A 106 4.26 22.77 1.20
N ASP A 107 5.15 22.30 2.09
CA ASP A 107 5.36 22.95 3.40
C ASP A 107 5.96 24.36 3.28
N LYS A 108 6.48 24.70 2.10
CA LYS A 108 7.06 26.02 1.79
C LYS A 108 6.11 26.78 0.87
N GLY A 109 5.47 27.81 1.42
CA GLY A 109 4.73 28.79 0.65
C GLY A 109 5.62 29.82 -0.05
N PRO A 110 5.01 30.79 -0.74
CA PRO A 110 5.74 31.94 -1.26
C PRO A 110 6.52 32.63 -0.13
N ASN A 111 7.79 32.95 -0.37
CA ASN A 111 8.76 33.48 0.61
C ASN A 111 9.14 32.53 1.76
N ASN A 112 9.05 31.21 1.56
CA ASN A 112 9.55 30.20 2.51
C ASN A 112 8.81 30.22 3.87
N LYS A 113 7.61 30.82 3.91
CA LYS A 113 6.75 30.82 5.09
C LYS A 113 5.98 29.50 5.18
N PRO A 114 5.80 28.94 6.38
CA PRO A 114 4.93 27.80 6.58
C PRO A 114 3.50 28.21 6.20
N VAL A 115 2.85 27.44 5.34
CA VAL A 115 1.45 27.63 4.95
C VAL A 115 0.63 26.59 5.70
N SER A 116 -0.52 26.99 6.24
CA SER A 116 -1.40 26.03 6.89
C SER A 116 -1.92 25.01 5.87
N PHE A 117 -1.83 23.73 6.20
CA PHE A 117 -2.38 22.66 5.37
C PHE A 117 -3.86 22.90 5.03
N GLN A 118 -4.62 23.46 5.98
CA GLN A 118 -6.03 23.75 5.80
C GLN A 118 -6.27 24.86 4.78
N GLU A 119 -5.50 25.95 4.83
CA GLU A 119 -5.60 27.05 3.86
C GLU A 119 -5.28 26.57 2.44
N MET A 120 -4.23 25.75 2.30
CA MET A 120 -3.83 25.18 1.01
C MET A 120 -4.88 24.21 0.46
N TYR A 121 -5.50 23.41 1.33
CA TYR A 121 -6.60 22.52 0.95
C TYR A 121 -7.83 23.31 0.48
N GLU A 122 -8.22 24.35 1.21
CA GLU A 122 -9.34 25.22 0.83
C GLU A 122 -9.09 25.93 -0.51
N ALA A 123 -7.87 26.44 -0.72
CA ALA A 123 -7.48 27.04 -2.00
C ALA A 123 -7.52 26.03 -3.16
N LYS A 124 -6.94 24.83 -2.99
CA LYS A 124 -6.98 23.77 -4.01
C LYS A 124 -8.41 23.32 -4.32
N ARG A 125 -9.28 23.25 -3.30
CA ARG A 125 -10.69 22.91 -3.48
C ARG A 125 -11.42 23.99 -4.26
N GLN A 126 -11.14 25.27 -3.99
CA GLN A 126 -11.71 26.38 -4.74
C GLN A 126 -11.22 26.37 -6.20
N GLU A 127 -9.92 26.18 -6.43
CA GLU A 127 -9.35 26.06 -7.78
C GLU A 127 -10.04 24.94 -8.59
N PHE A 128 -10.29 23.79 -7.97
CA PHE A 128 -10.99 22.68 -8.60
C PHE A 128 -12.45 23.01 -8.93
N HIS A 129 -13.17 23.67 -8.01
CA HIS A 129 -14.54 24.14 -8.27
C HIS A 129 -14.59 25.13 -9.42
N ASP A 130 -13.70 26.11 -9.43
CA ASP A 130 -13.62 27.12 -10.49
C ASP A 130 -13.25 26.49 -11.84
N GLN A 131 -12.38 25.48 -11.83
CA GLN A 131 -12.04 24.70 -13.03
C GLN A 131 -13.27 23.97 -13.58
N CYS A 132 -14.01 23.24 -12.74
CA CYS A 132 -15.23 22.56 -13.16
C CYS A 132 -16.27 23.52 -13.74
N GLN A 133 -16.44 24.70 -13.13
CA GLN A 133 -17.37 25.71 -13.65
C GLN A 133 -16.95 26.24 -15.02
N ARG A 134 -15.66 26.54 -15.22
CA ARG A 134 -15.15 26.97 -16.52
C ARG A 134 -15.35 25.91 -17.60
N GLU A 135 -15.04 24.65 -17.30
CA GLU A 135 -15.24 23.52 -18.21
C GLU A 135 -16.72 23.31 -18.54
N GLU A 136 -17.62 23.48 -17.55
CA GLU A 136 -19.08 23.43 -17.77
C GLU A 136 -19.58 24.57 -18.67
N GLU A 137 -19.10 25.80 -18.46
CA GLU A 137 -19.45 26.95 -19.29
C GLU A 137 -18.95 26.79 -20.73
N GLU A 138 -17.73 26.29 -20.92
CA GLU A 138 -17.16 25.99 -22.24
C GLU A 138 -17.99 24.92 -22.97
N LEU A 139 -18.42 23.88 -22.26
CA LEU A 139 -19.30 22.85 -22.81
C LEU A 139 -20.67 23.43 -23.22
N LYS A 140 -21.26 24.30 -22.40
CA LYS A 140 -22.52 24.98 -22.71
C LYS A 140 -22.39 25.90 -23.92
N GLN A 141 -21.30 26.66 -24.03
CA GLN A 141 -21.05 27.55 -25.17
C GLN A 141 -20.90 26.74 -26.46
N THR A 142 -20.09 25.67 -26.42
CA THR A 142 -19.89 24.77 -27.57
C THR A 142 -21.20 24.13 -28.01
N PHE A 143 -22.04 23.70 -27.06
CA PHE A 143 -23.36 23.15 -27.33
C PHE A 143 -24.27 24.19 -28.02
N MET A 144 -24.38 25.40 -27.45
CA MET A 144 -25.19 26.49 -28.00
C MET A 144 -24.76 26.88 -29.41
N GLN A 145 -23.46 26.90 -29.68
CA GLN A 145 -22.93 27.17 -31.01
C GLN A 145 -23.35 26.08 -32.01
N ARG A 146 -23.19 24.80 -31.66
CA ARG A 146 -23.63 23.67 -32.51
C ARG A 146 -25.13 23.67 -32.76
N VAL A 147 -25.94 24.04 -31.77
CA VAL A 147 -27.40 24.17 -31.94
C VAL A 147 -27.72 25.26 -32.97
N LYS A 148 -27.10 26.45 -32.86
CA LYS A 148 -27.30 27.55 -33.82
C LYS A 148 -26.85 27.18 -35.23
N GLU A 149 -25.69 26.55 -35.38
CA GLU A 149 -25.20 26.07 -36.68
C GLU A 149 -26.18 25.07 -37.30
N LYS A 150 -26.71 24.13 -36.50
CA LYS A 150 -27.73 23.19 -36.97
C LYS A 150 -29.03 23.88 -37.36
N GLU A 151 -29.56 24.78 -36.55
CA GLU A 151 -30.77 25.55 -36.87
C GLU A 151 -30.61 26.36 -38.16
N LEU A 152 -29.44 26.96 -38.39
CA LEU A 152 -29.14 27.67 -39.63
C LEU A 152 -29.17 26.72 -40.83
N THR A 153 -28.49 25.57 -40.73
CA THR A 153 -28.51 24.56 -41.80
C THR A 153 -29.90 24.02 -42.09
N PHE A 154 -30.75 23.85 -41.06
CA PHE A 154 -32.14 23.44 -41.25
C PHE A 154 -32.96 24.51 -41.97
N LYS A 155 -32.80 25.79 -41.60
CA LYS A 155 -33.50 26.90 -42.27
C LYS A 155 -33.10 27.07 -43.72
N ASP A 156 -31.83 26.89 -44.05
CA ASP A 156 -31.37 26.99 -45.43
C ASP A 156 -31.89 25.81 -46.26
N ALA A 157 -31.93 24.60 -45.70
CA ALA A 157 -32.54 23.43 -46.35
C ALA A 157 -34.05 23.57 -46.58
N GLU A 158 -34.79 24.22 -45.67
CA GLU A 158 -36.23 24.51 -45.86
C GLU A 158 -36.51 25.53 -46.97
N LYS A 159 -35.58 26.45 -47.25
CA LYS A 159 -35.75 27.46 -48.31
C LYS A 159 -35.45 26.90 -49.71
N GLU A 160 -34.65 25.85 -49.79
CA GLU A 160 -34.28 25.18 -51.05
C GLU A 160 -35.27 24.09 -51.48
N ALA A 161 -36.25 23.75 -50.62
CA ALA A 161 -37.32 22.78 -50.87
C ALA A 161 -38.62 23.44 -51.34
#